data_AF-A0A5N6FB12-F1
#
_entry.id   AF-A0A5N6FB12-F1
#
_cell.length_a   1.000
_cell.length_b   1.000
_cell.length_c   1.000
_cell.angle_alpha   90.00
_cell.angle_beta   90.00
_cell.angle_gamma   90.00
#
_symmetry.space_group_name_H-M   'P 1'
#
loop_
_entity.id
_entity.type
_entity.pdbx_description
1 polymer ?
#
loop_
_entity_poly.entity_id
_entity_poly.type
_entity_poly.pdbx_seq_one_letter_code
_entity_poly.pdbx_strand_id
1 'polypeptide(L)'
;MTTLPANAAKTYTYTRYPPTLSPSIPRLDTGEDVKKAAFANPETIFDDTVDSAGGWYQKDMDGKVLAVVSDQMCEDLDARRDHAEAWVKENERREAAGEPPLEPVCWRRGDTEKRV
;
A
#
# COMPACT_ATOMS: atom_id res chain seq x y z
N MET A 1 10.74 -41.06 8.29
CA MET A 1 11.00 -39.64 8.60
C MET A 1 10.93 -38.89 7.29
N THR A 2 9.85 -38.16 7.04
CA THR A 2 9.64 -37.45 5.77
C THR A 2 10.01 -35.98 5.98
N THR A 3 11.14 -35.56 5.42
CA THR A 3 11.57 -34.16 5.40
C THR A 3 10.65 -33.38 4.46
N LEU A 4 9.88 -32.44 5.00
CA LEU A 4 9.12 -31.47 4.21
C LEU A 4 10.10 -30.51 3.53
N PRO A 5 9.89 -30.14 2.25
CA PRO A 5 10.75 -29.17 1.59
C PRO A 5 10.64 -27.82 2.30
N ALA A 6 11.78 -27.23 2.64
CA ALA A 6 11.85 -25.87 3.14
C ALA A 6 11.19 -24.95 2.10
N ASN A 7 10.00 -24.45 2.45
CA ASN A 7 9.36 -23.38 1.72
C ASN A 7 10.39 -22.24 1.66
N ALA A 8 10.88 -21.89 0.47
CA ALA A 8 11.89 -20.84 0.32
C ALA A 8 11.34 -19.57 0.96
N ALA A 9 11.84 -19.23 2.16
CA ALA A 9 11.36 -18.08 2.90
C ALA A 9 11.68 -16.86 2.05
N LYS A 10 10.65 -16.25 1.45
CA LYS A 10 10.81 -15.02 0.70
C LYS A 10 11.30 -13.97 1.68
N THR A 11 12.50 -13.44 1.44
CA THR A 11 13.07 -12.38 2.25
C THR A 11 12.51 -11.05 1.79
N TYR A 12 11.99 -10.27 2.74
CA TYR A 12 11.48 -8.93 2.51
C TYR A 12 12.42 -7.89 3.13
N THR A 13 12.50 -6.73 2.51
CA THR A 13 13.36 -5.62 2.94
C THR A 13 12.54 -4.47 3.51
N TYR A 14 13.18 -3.68 4.36
CA TYR A 14 12.61 -2.55 5.10
C TYR A 14 13.58 -1.38 5.10
N THR A 15 14.15 -1.08 3.93
CA THR A 15 15.20 -0.07 3.76
C THR A 15 14.64 1.35 3.76
N ARG A 16 13.33 1.51 3.56
CA ARG A 16 12.61 2.78 3.61
C ARG A 16 12.32 3.31 5.02
N TYR A 17 12.81 2.63 6.07
CA TYR A 17 12.53 3.00 7.46
C TYR A 17 13.81 3.39 8.21
N PRO A 18 13.72 4.24 9.23
CA PRO A 18 14.85 4.56 10.10
C PRO A 18 15.46 3.30 10.73
N PRO A 19 16.79 3.25 10.93
CA PRO A 19 17.44 2.13 11.63
C PRO A 19 16.95 1.93 13.07
N THR A 20 16.33 2.97 13.64
CA THR A 20 15.77 2.99 14.99
C THR A 20 14.37 2.38 15.08
N LEU A 21 13.79 1.90 13.98
CA LEU A 21 12.50 1.23 13.99
C LEU A 21 12.56 0.01 14.91
N SER A 22 11.69 -0.02 15.93
CA SER A 22 11.68 -1.11 16.91
C SER A 22 11.40 -2.45 16.20
N PRO A 23 12.16 -3.51 16.51
CA PRO A 23 11.90 -4.85 15.98
C PRO A 23 10.56 -5.42 16.45
N SER A 24 9.93 -4.81 17.47
CA SER A 24 8.60 -5.20 17.95
C SER A 24 7.46 -4.69 17.06
N ILE A 25 7.73 -3.78 16.10
CA ILE A 25 6.70 -3.26 15.20
C ILE A 25 6.38 -4.34 14.15
N PRO A 26 5.11 -4.76 14.02
CA PRO A 26 4.67 -5.70 13.00
C PRO A 26 5.06 -5.28 11.58
N ARG A 27 5.39 -6.29 10.78
CA ARG A 27 5.88 -6.16 9.41
C ARG A 27 4.87 -6.79 8.45
N LEU A 28 4.37 -5.99 7.52
CA LEU A 28 3.37 -6.40 6.53
C LEU A 28 4.08 -6.65 5.21
N ASP A 29 4.35 -7.91 4.93
CA ASP A 29 5.18 -8.33 3.81
C ASP A 29 4.39 -8.41 2.49
N THR A 30 3.10 -8.70 2.58
CA THR A 30 2.23 -8.96 1.43
C THR A 30 0.95 -8.12 1.44
N GLY A 31 0.31 -8.03 0.28
CA GLY A 31 -1.03 -7.43 0.18
C GLY A 31 -2.11 -8.17 0.98
N GLU A 32 -1.90 -9.45 1.35
CA GLU A 32 -2.81 -10.16 2.27
C GLU A 32 -2.60 -9.68 3.71
N ASP A 33 -1.36 -9.44 4.12
CA ASP A 33 -1.05 -8.92 5.46
C ASP A 33 -1.61 -7.51 5.64
N VAL A 34 -1.45 -6.65 4.62
CA VAL A 34 -2.06 -5.30 4.60
C VAL A 34 -3.58 -5.38 4.76
N LYS A 35 -4.25 -6.27 4.01
CA LYS A 35 -5.70 -6.45 4.13
C LYS A 35 -6.10 -6.94 5.51
N LYS A 36 -5.43 -7.96 6.05
CA LYS A 36 -5.71 -8.48 7.39
C LYS A 36 -5.54 -7.39 8.44
N ALA A 37 -4.47 -6.60 8.34
CA ALA A 37 -4.19 -5.51 9.26
C ALA A 37 -5.25 -4.40 9.20
N ALA A 38 -5.72 -4.05 8.01
CA ALA A 38 -6.82 -3.11 7.81
C ALA A 38 -8.15 -3.62 8.37
N PHE A 39 -8.47 -4.91 8.16
CA PHE A 39 -9.69 -5.51 8.71
C PHE A 39 -9.64 -5.65 10.24
N ALA A 40 -8.47 -5.95 10.79
CA ALA A 40 -8.28 -6.06 12.24
C ALA A 40 -8.37 -4.71 12.94
N ASN A 41 -7.97 -3.63 12.27
CA ASN A 41 -7.96 -2.27 12.82
C ASN A 41 -8.66 -1.30 11.85
N PRO A 42 -10.00 -1.30 11.78
CA PRO A 42 -10.73 -0.48 10.82
C PRO A 42 -10.58 1.02 11.06
N GLU A 43 -10.22 1.44 12.28
CA GLU A 43 -9.95 2.82 12.66
C GLU A 43 -8.46 3.17 12.50
N THR A 44 -7.86 2.74 11.39
CA THR A 44 -6.46 3.04 11.05
C THR A 44 -6.33 3.56 9.64
N ILE A 45 -5.24 4.29 9.41
CA ILE A 45 -4.84 4.75 8.09
C ILE A 45 -3.48 4.17 7.71
N PHE A 46 -3.23 4.05 6.41
CA PHE A 46 -1.89 3.86 5.87
C PHE A 46 -1.37 5.22 5.43
N ASP A 47 -0.22 5.62 5.96
CA ASP A 47 0.37 6.94 5.80
C ASP A 47 1.86 6.81 5.47
N ASP A 48 2.26 7.42 4.36
CA ASP A 48 3.63 7.47 3.84
C ASP A 48 4.37 8.78 4.16
N THR A 49 3.72 9.71 4.87
CA THR A 49 4.27 11.04 5.17
C THR A 49 5.05 11.12 6.47
N VAL A 50 5.22 9.97 7.15
CA VAL A 50 5.82 9.88 8.49
C VAL A 50 7.30 10.23 8.47
N ASP A 51 7.99 9.88 7.38
CA ASP A 51 9.38 10.19 7.17
C ASP A 51 9.63 10.59 5.72
N SER A 52 10.84 11.10 5.47
CA SER A 52 11.28 11.46 4.12
C SER A 52 11.80 10.26 3.31
N ALA A 53 11.80 9.06 3.88
CA ALA A 53 12.31 7.85 3.26
C ALA A 53 11.22 7.06 2.49
N GLY A 54 9.95 7.46 2.64
CA GLY A 54 8.84 6.97 1.82
C GLY A 54 8.36 5.57 2.22
N GLY A 55 8.52 5.21 3.49
CA GLY A 55 7.94 4.00 4.08
C GLY A 55 6.46 4.19 4.44
N TRP A 56 5.64 3.15 4.22
CA TRP A 56 4.22 3.19 4.59
C TRP A 56 3.99 2.64 6.01
N TYR A 57 3.35 3.46 6.84
CA TYR A 57 3.04 3.13 8.23
C TYR A 57 1.53 2.95 8.40
N GLN A 58 1.12 1.89 9.09
CA GLN A 58 -0.25 1.81 9.60
C GLN A 58 -0.32 2.57 10.92
N LYS A 59 -1.22 3.54 11.03
CA LYS A 59 -1.42 4.35 12.24
C LYS A 59 -2.85 4.28 12.73
N ASP A 60 -3.02 4.31 14.05
CA ASP A 60 -4.32 4.66 14.63
C ASP A 60 -4.62 6.16 14.49
N MET A 61 -5.82 6.55 14.91
CA MET A 61 -6.29 7.93 14.85
C MET A 61 -5.49 8.89 15.75
N ASP A 62 -4.77 8.37 16.75
CA ASP A 62 -3.88 9.14 17.63
C ASP A 62 -2.45 9.27 17.04
N GLY A 63 -2.21 8.68 15.86
CA GLY A 63 -0.93 8.75 15.14
C GLY A 63 0.10 7.71 15.60
N LYS A 64 -0.27 6.75 16.45
CA LYS A 64 0.64 5.69 16.90
C LYS A 64 0.85 4.67 15.79
N VAL A 65 2.11 4.34 15.54
CA VAL A 65 2.50 3.30 14.57
C VAL A 65 2.12 1.91 15.10
N LEU A 66 1.31 1.20 14.32
CA LEU A 66 0.86 -0.16 14.60
C LEU A 66 1.54 -1.21 13.73
N ALA A 67 1.99 -0.83 12.52
CA ALA A 67 2.71 -1.71 11.62
C ALA A 67 3.49 -0.91 10.56
N VAL A 68 4.45 -1.57 9.90
CA VAL A 68 5.16 -1.06 8.72
C VAL A 68 5.05 -2.04 7.56
N VAL A 69 5.18 -1.54 6.35
CA VAL A 69 5.02 -2.30 5.10
C VAL A 69 6.39 -2.62 4.48
N SER A 70 6.57 -3.80 3.88
CA SER A 70 7.82 -4.14 3.18
C SER A 70 8.10 -3.21 2.00
N ASP A 71 9.36 -3.03 1.61
CA ASP A 71 9.74 -2.16 0.49
C ASP A 71 8.98 -2.50 -0.81
N GLN A 72 8.78 -3.80 -1.08
CA GLN A 72 8.03 -4.26 -2.26
C GLN A 72 6.55 -3.88 -2.19
N MET A 73 5.93 -3.96 -1.01
CA MET A 73 4.54 -3.58 -0.85
C MET A 73 4.40 -2.04 -0.78
N CYS A 74 5.43 -1.32 -0.35
CA CYS A 74 5.49 0.14 -0.49
C CYS A 74 5.45 0.56 -1.97
N GLU A 75 6.19 -0.11 -2.87
CA GLU A 75 6.11 0.18 -4.32
C GLU A 75 4.69 0.00 -4.88
N ASP A 76 4.00 -1.07 -4.46
CA ASP A 76 2.60 -1.31 -4.84
C ASP A 76 1.65 -0.22 -4.31
N LEU A 77 1.90 0.30 -3.10
CA LEU A 77 1.10 1.37 -2.50
C LEU A 77 1.40 2.73 -3.15
N ASP A 78 2.67 3.01 -3.45
CA ASP A 78 3.09 4.20 -4.19
C ASP A 78 2.37 4.27 -5.55
N ALA A 79 2.38 3.17 -6.30
CA ALA A 79 1.70 3.10 -7.61
C ALA A 79 0.19 3.34 -7.50
N ARG A 80 -0.45 2.89 -6.41
CA ARG A 80 -1.88 3.14 -6.16
C ARG A 80 -2.16 4.58 -5.78
N ARG A 81 -1.30 5.19 -4.95
CA ARG A 81 -1.36 6.61 -4.60
C ARG A 81 -1.22 7.46 -5.87
N ASP A 82 -0.17 7.24 -6.66
CA ASP A 82 0.10 7.99 -7.89
C ASP A 82 -1.04 7.86 -8.90
N HIS A 83 -1.63 6.67 -9.04
CA HIS A 83 -2.81 6.47 -9.87
C HIS A 83 -4.03 7.25 -9.35
N ALA A 84 -4.28 7.22 -8.04
CA ALA A 84 -5.38 7.95 -7.43
C ALA A 84 -5.22 9.47 -7.61
N GLU A 85 -4.00 9.99 -7.39
CA GLU A 85 -3.68 11.40 -7.61
C GLU A 85 -3.87 11.82 -9.07
N ALA A 86 -3.39 11.00 -10.02
CA ALA A 86 -3.58 11.26 -11.45
C ALA A 86 -5.07 11.26 -11.83
N TRP A 87 -5.86 10.35 -11.27
CA TRP A 87 -7.31 10.28 -11.50
C TRP A 87 -8.03 11.52 -10.96
N VAL A 88 -7.69 11.97 -9.74
CA VAL A 88 -8.23 13.20 -9.15
C VAL A 88 -7.90 14.41 -10.03
N LYS A 89 -6.62 14.58 -10.38
CA LYS A 89 -6.16 15.71 -11.20
C LYS A 89 -6.83 15.76 -12.57
N GLU A 90 -7.03 14.61 -13.21
CA GLU A 90 -7.72 14.55 -14.50
C GLU A 90 -9.21 14.90 -14.37
N ASN A 91 -9.87 14.50 -13.27
CA ASN A 91 -11.25 14.90 -13.01
C ASN A 91 -11.39 16.41 -12.74
N GLU A 92 -10.46 17.01 -12.00
CA GLU A 92 -10.43 18.47 -11.80
C GLU A 92 -10.27 19.20 -13.14
N ARG A 93 -9.39 18.70 -14.03
CA ARG A 93 -9.24 19.25 -15.39
C ARG A 93 -10.53 19.13 -16.20
N ARG A 94 -11.20 17.98 -16.16
CA ARG A 94 -12.46 17.71 -16.87
C ARG A 94 -13.58 18.62 -16.39
N GLU A 95 -13.71 18.78 -15.08
CA GLU A 95 -14.67 19.70 -14.47
C GLU A 95 -14.47 21.14 -14.97
N ALA A 96 -13.22 21.62 -14.95
CA ALA A 96 -12.88 22.94 -15.47
C ALA A 96 -13.15 23.11 -16.97
N ALA A 97 -13.12 22.01 -17.73
CA ALA A 97 -13.42 21.98 -19.17
C ALA A 97 -14.91 21.72 -19.49
N GLY A 98 -15.76 21.46 -18.49
CA GLY A 98 -17.16 21.04 -18.71
C GLY A 98 -17.30 19.64 -19.34
N GLU A 99 -16.26 18.81 -19.23
CA GLU A 99 -16.25 17.41 -19.68
C GLU A 99 -16.85 16.49 -18.59
N PRO A 100 -17.46 15.35 -18.95
CA PRO A 100 -17.89 14.37 -17.96
C PRO A 100 -16.69 13.79 -17.20
N PRO A 101 -16.86 13.47 -15.90
CA PRO A 101 -15.80 12.88 -15.10
C PRO A 101 -15.41 11.49 -15.63
N LEU A 102 -14.21 11.05 -15.29
CA LEU A 102 -13.80 9.67 -15.48
C LEU A 102 -14.74 8.75 -14.70
N GLU A 103 -15.18 7.67 -15.35
CA GLU A 103 -15.91 6.61 -14.67
C GLU A 103 -15.07 6.07 -13.50
N PRO A 104 -15.69 5.83 -12.32
CA PRO A 104 -14.99 5.23 -11.20
C PRO A 104 -14.51 3.84 -11.62
N VAL A 105 -13.20 3.70 -11.79
CA VAL A 105 -12.56 2.41 -12.05
C VAL A 105 -12.56 1.65 -10.73
N CYS A 106 -13.67 0.99 -10.41
CA CYS A 106 -13.66 0.01 -9.34
C CYS A 106 -12.71 -1.11 -9.79
N TRP A 107 -11.55 -1.19 -9.13
CA TRP A 107 -10.47 -2.15 -9.41
C TRP A 107 -11.02 -3.58 -9.55
N ARG A 108 -11.44 -3.97 -10.75
CA ARG A 108 -11.64 -5.38 -11.08
C ARG A 108 -10.26 -5.95 -11.27
N ARG A 109 -9.89 -6.85 -10.37
CA ARG A 109 -8.74 -7.74 -10.49
C ARG A 109 -8.94 -8.56 -11.78
N GLY A 110 -8.47 -8.08 -12.93
CA GLY A 110 -8.60 -8.84 -14.18
C GLY A 110 -8.41 -8.12 -15.52
N ASP A 111 -8.43 -6.78 -15.62
CA ASP A 111 -8.34 -6.12 -16.94
C ASP A 111 -6.90 -5.76 -17.36
N THR A 112 -6.02 -6.75 -17.41
CA THR A 112 -4.93 -6.77 -18.38
C THR A 112 -5.34 -7.69 -19.52
N GLU A 113 -6.31 -7.28 -20.34
CA GLU A 113 -6.39 -7.68 -21.74
C GLU A 113 -7.55 -6.94 -22.42
N LYS A 114 -7.20 -5.90 -23.18
CA LYS A 114 -7.56 -5.68 -24.60
C LYS A 114 -7.31 -4.22 -24.97
N ARG A 115 -6.14 -3.96 -25.56
CA ARG A 115 -6.01 -2.88 -26.55
C ARG A 115 -6.50 -3.45 -27.88
N VAL A 116 -7.43 -2.73 -28.51
CA VAL A 116 -7.81 -2.87 -29.92
C VAL A 116 -6.66 -2.41 -30.80
#